data_AF-A0AA39J893-F1
#
_entry.id   AF-A0AA39J893-F1
#
_cell.length_a   1.000
_cell.length_b   1.000
_cell.length_c   1.000
_cell.angle_alpha   90.00
_cell.angle_beta   90.00
_cell.angle_gamma   90.00
#
_symmetry.space_group_name_H-M   'P 1'
#
loop_
_entity.id
_entity.type
_entity.pdbx_description
1 polymer ?
#
loop_
_entity_poly.entity_id
_entity_poly.type
_entity_poly.pdbx_seq_one_letter_code
_entity_poly.pdbx_strand_id
1 'polypeptide(L)'
;MPHENRKRGKKHKKPGPDADTEFDEKQHTAEPEPKVEVEARPSWIVPNPQQEQEQDSEAPFGYLDVDVKAYFRTVDVQMWQWQDREVEVDDDEKHTFFLTALTEMTGKEKQFATDPECSVVLERMVHSMDDFARRVFLDTDEVKYKILARHQFVLHVCQTLLEVSGETVSRETKGILPEIPQGDSKKGHLPTTTKLVLDLCDELLPILPPLLHDPFSSHIVCVLTLLLSPTSNTHIQSQTSKHSKSWKGKQGEMRSLFKSEKGEGKDVARPVSFEEVARKIVGAVREGMSDNEVRACAGSKVACPGLDILIEVEAKHGMSNKSGSLMDHMLVGMVGQTLNFLTITPK
;
A
#
# COMPACT_ATOMS: atom_id res chain seq x y z
N MET A 1 -12.26 43.45 27.58
CA MET A 1 -12.67 44.14 26.34
C MET A 1 -11.72 43.70 25.23
N PRO A 2 -12.19 42.98 24.19
CA PRO A 2 -11.33 42.37 23.18
C PRO A 2 -11.12 43.32 21.97
N HIS A 3 -9.87 43.48 21.52
CA HIS A 3 -9.56 44.25 20.30
C HIS A 3 -9.23 43.34 19.12
N GLU A 4 -10.31 43.04 18.41
CA GLU A 4 -10.57 43.06 16.95
C GLU A 4 -9.41 43.16 15.94
N ASN A 5 -9.54 42.30 14.92
CA ASN A 5 -8.73 42.08 13.72
C ASN A 5 -8.50 43.32 12.84
N ARG A 6 -7.28 43.48 12.29
CA ARG A 6 -7.06 44.24 11.04
C ARG A 6 -6.38 43.39 9.97
N LYS A 7 -7.18 42.98 8.99
CA LYS A 7 -6.79 42.45 7.68
C LYS A 7 -6.01 43.52 6.90
N ARG A 8 -4.84 43.17 6.36
CA ARG A 8 -4.02 44.05 5.50
C ARG A 8 -4.22 43.64 4.04
N GLY A 9 -4.79 44.54 3.24
CA GLY A 9 -5.07 44.36 1.81
C GLY A 9 -3.85 44.58 0.89
N LYS A 10 -3.92 43.91 -0.27
CA LYS A 10 -2.98 43.90 -1.40
C LYS A 10 -2.88 45.25 -2.12
N LYS A 11 -1.72 45.55 -2.71
CA LYS A 11 -1.59 46.48 -3.85
C LYS A 11 -0.74 45.86 -4.96
N HIS A 12 -1.35 45.70 -6.13
CA HIS A 12 -0.71 45.39 -7.41
C HIS A 12 -0.09 46.65 -8.02
N LYS A 13 1.04 46.50 -8.75
CA LYS A 13 1.66 47.54 -9.58
C LYS A 13 1.74 47.02 -11.03
N LYS A 14 1.19 47.79 -11.98
CA LYS A 14 1.33 47.61 -13.44
C LYS A 14 2.57 48.36 -13.95
N PRO A 15 3.20 47.94 -15.06
CA PRO A 15 3.96 48.83 -15.93
C PRO A 15 3.26 49.05 -17.29
N GLY A 16 3.54 50.22 -17.88
CA GLY A 16 3.24 50.63 -19.26
C GLY A 16 4.51 51.26 -19.89
N PRO A 17 4.50 51.59 -21.19
CA PRO A 17 5.48 51.06 -22.14
C PRO A 17 6.38 52.11 -22.85
N ASP A 18 7.18 51.58 -23.78
CA ASP A 18 7.85 52.19 -24.95
C ASP A 18 9.28 52.75 -24.80
N ALA A 19 10.21 52.15 -25.56
CA ALA A 19 11.21 52.84 -26.38
C ALA A 19 11.93 51.85 -27.32
N ASP A 20 11.93 52.21 -28.60
CA ASP A 20 12.41 51.51 -29.79
C ASP A 20 13.92 51.24 -29.84
N THR A 21 14.32 50.18 -30.54
CA THR A 21 15.50 50.24 -31.44
C THR A 21 15.48 49.11 -32.48
N GLU A 22 15.45 49.50 -33.74
CA GLU A 22 15.55 48.68 -34.96
C GLU A 22 16.96 48.07 -35.13
N PHE A 23 17.05 46.87 -35.72
CA PHE A 23 18.15 46.45 -36.59
C PHE A 23 17.67 45.37 -37.59
N ASP A 24 17.75 45.71 -38.87
CA ASP A 24 17.72 44.85 -40.08
C ASP A 24 18.94 43.88 -40.06
N GLU A 25 19.05 42.71 -40.71
CA GLU A 25 18.69 42.29 -42.07
C GLU A 25 18.98 40.77 -42.26
N LYS A 26 18.30 40.14 -43.25
CA LYS A 26 18.67 38.96 -44.11
C LYS A 26 18.64 37.53 -43.53
N GLN A 27 17.65 36.69 -43.88
CA GLN A 27 17.39 35.92 -45.14
C GLN A 27 17.97 34.50 -45.14
N HIS A 28 17.09 33.48 -45.23
CA HIS A 28 17.20 32.27 -46.09
C HIS A 28 15.85 31.51 -46.11
N THR A 29 15.16 31.58 -47.27
CA THR A 29 14.43 30.54 -48.06
C THR A 29 13.84 29.32 -47.32
N ALA A 30 12.63 28.77 -47.57
CA ALA A 30 11.70 28.72 -48.71
C ALA A 30 10.28 28.25 -48.24
N GLU A 31 9.30 28.24 -49.15
CA GLU A 31 7.82 28.26 -49.04
C GLU A 31 7.03 27.20 -48.22
N PRO A 32 5.73 27.48 -47.90
CA PRO A 32 4.90 26.78 -46.91
C PRO A 32 3.77 25.89 -47.50
N GLU A 33 3.31 24.91 -46.69
CA GLU A 33 2.03 24.19 -46.86
C GLU A 33 0.93 24.75 -45.90
N PRO A 34 -0.37 24.52 -46.16
CA PRO A 34 -1.42 25.51 -45.95
C PRO A 34 -1.87 25.67 -44.49
N LYS A 35 -2.04 26.92 -44.07
CA LYS A 35 -2.58 27.32 -42.77
C LYS A 35 -4.09 27.05 -42.73
N VAL A 36 -4.53 26.18 -41.83
CA VAL A 36 -5.89 26.22 -41.27
C VAL A 36 -5.91 27.37 -40.27
N GLU A 37 -6.81 28.32 -40.51
CA GLU A 37 -7.04 29.52 -39.72
C GLU A 37 -7.55 29.12 -38.32
N VAL A 38 -6.69 29.20 -37.30
CA VAL A 38 -7.12 29.10 -35.91
C VAL A 38 -7.39 30.52 -35.43
N GLU A 39 -8.67 30.85 -35.29
CA GLU A 39 -9.11 32.07 -34.60
C GLU A 39 -8.34 32.21 -33.27
N ALA A 40 -7.64 33.33 -33.09
CA ALA A 40 -6.89 33.63 -31.89
C ALA A 40 -7.83 33.83 -30.69
N ARG A 41 -8.24 32.73 -30.06
CA ARG A 41 -8.92 32.73 -28.77
C ARG A 41 -7.88 32.67 -27.65
N PRO A 42 -8.06 33.43 -26.56
CA PRO A 42 -7.17 33.38 -25.40
C PRO A 42 -7.00 31.94 -24.85
N SER A 43 -5.79 31.60 -24.41
CA SER A 43 -5.35 30.22 -24.07
C SER A 43 -6.08 29.54 -22.91
N TRP A 44 -7.05 30.20 -22.27
CA TRP A 44 -7.88 29.64 -21.21
C TRP A 44 -9.21 29.05 -21.73
N ILE A 45 -9.52 29.18 -23.02
CA ILE A 45 -10.74 28.66 -23.67
C ILE A 45 -10.45 27.39 -24.48
N VAL A 46 -9.19 27.04 -24.70
CA VAL A 46 -8.81 25.82 -25.45
C VAL A 46 -8.69 24.67 -24.43
N PRO A 47 -9.56 23.65 -24.50
CA PRO A 47 -9.33 22.42 -23.75
C PRO A 47 -7.99 21.86 -24.23
N ASN A 48 -7.03 21.71 -23.34
CA ASN A 48 -5.77 21.07 -23.67
C ASN A 48 -6.05 19.58 -23.95
N PRO A 49 -5.81 19.06 -25.18
CA PRO A 49 -6.04 17.64 -25.47
C PRO A 49 -5.16 16.70 -24.64
N GLN A 50 -4.12 17.24 -23.99
CA GLN A 50 -3.24 16.49 -23.08
C GLN A 50 -3.74 16.44 -21.63
N GLN A 51 -4.81 17.17 -21.26
CA GLN A 51 -5.40 17.11 -19.91
C GLN A 51 -6.54 16.09 -19.79
N GLU A 52 -7.04 15.52 -20.89
CA GLU A 52 -8.05 14.44 -20.84
C GLU A 52 -7.46 13.10 -20.36
N GLN A 53 -6.14 13.03 -20.12
CA GLN A 53 -5.44 11.86 -19.57
C GLN A 53 -4.76 12.12 -18.22
N GLU A 54 -5.08 13.21 -17.52
CA GLU A 54 -4.80 13.28 -16.08
C GLU A 54 -5.88 12.42 -15.38
N GLN A 55 -5.61 11.12 -15.21
CA GLN A 55 -6.37 10.30 -14.27
C GLN A 55 -6.46 11.07 -12.96
N ASP A 56 -7.68 11.32 -12.50
CA ASP A 56 -7.92 11.95 -11.21
C ASP A 56 -7.14 11.20 -10.14
N SER A 57 -6.16 11.88 -9.53
CA SER A 57 -5.28 11.28 -8.52
C SER A 57 -6.07 10.83 -7.29
N GLU A 58 -7.27 11.38 -7.07
CA GLU A 58 -8.14 11.03 -5.95
C GLU A 58 -9.03 9.81 -6.27
N ALA A 59 -9.40 9.61 -7.53
CA ALA A 59 -10.28 8.52 -7.95
C ALA A 59 -9.78 7.84 -9.25
N PRO A 60 -8.64 7.13 -9.21
CA PRO A 60 -8.04 6.53 -10.40
C PRO A 60 -8.92 5.47 -11.08
N PHE A 61 -9.90 4.93 -10.35
CA PHE A 61 -10.86 3.92 -10.83
C PHE A 61 -12.30 4.43 -10.95
N GLY A 62 -12.51 5.73 -10.77
CA GLY A 62 -13.83 6.35 -10.69
C GLY A 62 -14.46 6.26 -9.30
N TYR A 63 -15.64 6.86 -9.17
CA TYR A 63 -16.39 6.95 -7.92
C TYR A 63 -17.48 5.89 -7.84
N LEU A 64 -17.72 5.39 -6.62
CA LEU A 64 -18.89 4.59 -6.31
C LEU A 64 -20.17 5.44 -6.32
N ASP A 65 -21.26 4.81 -6.73
CA ASP A 65 -22.61 5.38 -6.66
C ASP A 65 -22.99 5.67 -5.19
N VAL A 66 -23.73 6.76 -4.99
CA VAL A 66 -24.20 7.22 -3.67
C VAL A 66 -25.08 6.16 -3.01
N ASP A 67 -25.90 5.46 -3.78
CA ASP A 67 -26.79 4.41 -3.27
C ASP A 67 -25.99 3.20 -2.76
N VAL A 68 -24.94 2.83 -3.50
CA VAL A 68 -24.01 1.75 -3.09
C VAL A 68 -23.29 2.16 -1.81
N LYS A 69 -22.80 3.40 -1.71
CA LYS A 69 -22.17 3.90 -0.47
C LYS A 69 -23.13 3.86 0.72
N ALA A 70 -24.38 4.28 0.54
CA ALA A 70 -25.38 4.26 1.59
C ALA A 70 -25.70 2.84 2.07
N TYR A 71 -25.76 1.88 1.14
CA TYR A 71 -25.90 0.47 1.46
C TYR A 71 -24.71 -0.03 2.31
N PHE A 72 -23.46 0.23 1.90
CA PHE A 72 -22.29 -0.26 2.64
C PHE A 72 -22.04 0.42 3.99
N ARG A 73 -22.51 1.66 4.18
CA ARG A 73 -22.59 2.27 5.52
C ARG A 73 -23.50 1.47 6.44
N THR A 74 -24.62 0.98 5.93
CA THR A 74 -25.55 0.13 6.69
C THR A 74 -24.93 -1.23 6.99
N VAL A 75 -24.21 -1.81 6.03
CA VAL A 75 -23.45 -3.05 6.21
C VAL A 75 -22.41 -2.90 7.32
N ASP A 76 -21.62 -1.82 7.31
CA ASP A 76 -20.60 -1.59 8.34
C ASP A 76 -21.19 -1.51 9.75
N VAL A 77 -22.29 -0.77 9.92
CA VAL A 77 -22.98 -0.65 11.22
C VAL A 77 -23.50 -2.01 11.70
N GLN A 78 -24.13 -2.78 10.81
CA GLN A 78 -24.64 -4.12 11.17
C GLN A 78 -23.52 -5.07 11.55
N MET A 79 -22.42 -5.10 10.78
CA MET A 79 -21.25 -5.90 11.10
C MET A 79 -20.62 -5.50 12.45
N TRP A 80 -20.54 -4.20 12.71
CA TRP A 80 -20.01 -3.67 13.96
C TRP A 80 -20.87 -4.10 15.17
N GLN A 81 -22.20 -4.01 15.06
CA GLN A 81 -23.13 -4.45 16.12
C GLN A 81 -23.00 -5.94 16.43
N TRP A 82 -22.80 -6.78 15.40
CA TRP A 82 -22.57 -8.21 15.60
C TRP A 82 -21.22 -8.52 16.25
N GLN A 83 -20.18 -7.72 15.96
CA GLN A 83 -18.85 -7.86 16.59
C GLN A 83 -18.86 -7.46 18.06
N ASP A 84 -19.58 -6.39 18.41
CA ASP A 84 -19.70 -5.89 19.80
C ASP A 84 -20.62 -6.76 20.68
N ARG A 85 -21.26 -7.79 20.09
CA ARG A 85 -22.22 -8.71 20.73
C ARG A 85 -23.44 -8.00 21.32
N GLU A 86 -23.78 -6.81 20.82
CA GLU A 86 -25.00 -6.10 21.22
C GLU A 86 -26.26 -6.82 20.73
N VAL A 87 -26.15 -7.57 19.63
CA VAL A 87 -27.23 -8.34 19.02
C VAL A 87 -26.77 -9.77 18.71
N GLU A 88 -27.43 -10.77 19.30
CA GLU A 88 -27.25 -12.16 18.91
C GLU A 88 -28.10 -12.48 17.67
N VAL A 89 -27.42 -12.74 16.56
CA VAL A 89 -28.02 -13.18 15.29
C VAL A 89 -27.47 -14.56 14.96
N ASP A 90 -28.28 -15.36 14.28
CA ASP A 90 -27.89 -16.69 13.81
C ASP A 90 -26.75 -16.62 12.78
N ASP A 91 -25.86 -17.60 12.80
CA ASP A 91 -24.66 -17.58 11.95
C ASP A 91 -25.01 -17.76 10.46
N ASP A 92 -26.09 -18.48 10.12
CA ASP A 92 -26.54 -18.65 8.72
C ASP A 92 -27.12 -17.34 8.16
N GLU A 93 -27.81 -16.55 9.00
CA GLU A 93 -28.32 -15.23 8.63
C GLU A 93 -27.16 -14.25 8.36
N LYS A 94 -26.14 -14.23 9.23
CA LYS A 94 -24.92 -13.44 9.01
C LYS A 94 -24.22 -13.85 7.73
N HIS A 95 -24.13 -15.14 7.46
CA HIS A 95 -23.48 -15.66 6.26
C HIS A 95 -24.22 -15.24 4.98
N THR A 96 -25.55 -15.38 4.96
CA THR A 96 -26.39 -14.97 3.83
C THR A 96 -26.29 -13.46 3.56
N PHE A 97 -26.32 -12.67 4.63
CA PHE A 97 -26.12 -11.23 4.54
C PHE A 97 -24.75 -10.86 3.96
N PHE A 98 -23.70 -11.50 4.47
CA PHE A 98 -22.33 -11.25 4.02
C PHE A 98 -22.11 -11.64 2.57
N LEU A 99 -22.64 -12.77 2.12
CA LEU A 99 -22.61 -13.17 0.71
C LEU A 99 -23.32 -12.16 -0.20
N THR A 100 -24.47 -11.65 0.24
CA THR A 100 -25.21 -10.61 -0.50
C THR A 100 -24.36 -9.35 -0.67
N ALA A 101 -23.70 -8.91 0.42
CA ALA A 101 -22.78 -7.78 0.36
C ALA A 101 -21.61 -8.04 -0.61
N LEU A 102 -20.98 -9.23 -0.58
CA LEU A 102 -19.90 -9.59 -1.52
C LEU A 102 -20.36 -9.59 -2.98
N THR A 103 -21.57 -10.09 -3.26
CA THR A 103 -22.11 -10.07 -4.62
C THR A 103 -22.31 -8.65 -5.15
N GLU A 104 -22.72 -7.70 -4.29
CA GLU A 104 -22.90 -6.30 -4.67
C GLU A 104 -21.57 -5.56 -4.94
N MET A 105 -20.47 -6.02 -4.32
CA MET A 105 -19.12 -5.48 -4.55
C MET A 105 -18.46 -6.01 -5.83
N THR A 106 -18.98 -7.10 -6.39
CA THR A 106 -18.35 -7.79 -7.52
C THR A 106 -18.29 -6.87 -8.74
N GLY A 107 -17.09 -6.66 -9.29
CA GLY A 107 -16.81 -5.75 -10.40
C GLY A 107 -16.59 -4.28 -10.01
N LYS A 108 -16.67 -3.94 -8.72
CA LYS A 108 -16.44 -2.58 -8.18
C LYS A 108 -15.27 -2.53 -7.20
N GLU A 109 -14.53 -3.63 -7.03
CA GLU A 109 -13.54 -3.86 -5.97
C GLU A 109 -12.50 -2.74 -5.86
N LYS A 110 -12.00 -2.28 -7.01
CA LYS A 110 -10.99 -1.22 -7.07
C LYS A 110 -11.54 0.13 -6.60
N GLN A 111 -12.79 0.44 -6.94
CA GLN A 111 -13.47 1.66 -6.50
C GLN A 111 -13.73 1.64 -5.00
N PHE A 112 -14.07 0.46 -4.45
CA PHE A 112 -14.18 0.25 -3.00
C PHE A 112 -12.87 0.51 -2.27
N ALA A 113 -11.75 0.02 -2.81
CA ALA A 113 -10.44 0.21 -2.18
C ALA A 113 -9.97 1.68 -2.22
N THR A 114 -10.40 2.47 -3.20
CA THR A 114 -10.06 3.90 -3.30
C THR A 114 -11.03 4.84 -2.59
N ASP A 115 -12.23 4.39 -2.24
CA ASP A 115 -13.19 5.28 -1.57
C ASP A 115 -12.90 5.39 -0.05
N PRO A 116 -12.83 6.60 0.52
CA PRO A 116 -12.47 6.80 1.94
C PRO A 116 -13.38 6.10 2.95
N GLU A 117 -14.67 5.94 2.64
CA GLU A 117 -15.63 5.31 3.55
C GLU A 117 -15.68 3.81 3.28
N CYS A 118 -15.80 3.42 2.01
CA CYS A 118 -15.93 2.02 1.65
C CYS A 118 -14.64 1.22 1.86
N SER A 119 -13.46 1.86 1.85
CA SER A 119 -12.19 1.17 2.16
C SER A 119 -12.19 0.62 3.59
N VAL A 120 -12.74 1.36 4.56
CA VAL A 120 -12.85 0.94 5.96
C VAL A 120 -13.80 -0.25 6.09
N VAL A 121 -14.93 -0.20 5.40
CA VAL A 121 -15.90 -1.31 5.38
C VAL A 121 -15.25 -2.55 4.78
N LEU A 122 -14.51 -2.38 3.68
CA LEU A 122 -13.76 -3.45 3.03
C LEU A 122 -12.73 -4.07 3.98
N GLU A 123 -11.94 -3.27 4.70
CA GLU A 123 -11.01 -3.79 5.73
C GLU A 123 -11.72 -4.66 6.78
N ARG A 124 -12.90 -4.23 7.27
CA ARG A 124 -13.69 -5.05 8.22
C ARG A 124 -14.17 -6.34 7.57
N MET A 125 -14.66 -6.27 6.34
CA MET A 125 -15.16 -7.43 5.59
C MET A 125 -14.06 -8.45 5.32
N VAL A 126 -12.83 -8.02 4.99
CA VAL A 126 -11.69 -8.88 4.66
C VAL A 126 -11.42 -9.96 5.72
N HIS A 127 -11.61 -9.64 7.01
CA HIS A 127 -11.45 -10.62 8.09
C HIS A 127 -12.46 -11.78 8.02
N SER A 128 -13.65 -11.54 7.47
CA SER A 128 -14.74 -12.52 7.34
C SER A 128 -14.83 -13.12 5.92
N MET A 129 -14.07 -12.59 4.96
CA MET A 129 -13.99 -13.12 3.60
C MET A 129 -13.32 -14.49 3.57
N ASP A 130 -13.74 -15.31 2.61
CA ASP A 130 -13.12 -16.58 2.27
C ASP A 130 -11.83 -16.38 1.42
N ASP A 131 -11.12 -17.47 1.19
CA ASP A 131 -9.86 -17.46 0.43
C ASP A 131 -10.06 -17.07 -1.04
N PHE A 132 -11.26 -17.30 -1.60
CA PHE A 132 -11.57 -16.87 -2.97
C PHE A 132 -11.74 -15.34 -3.04
N ALA A 133 -12.60 -14.75 -2.23
CA ALA A 133 -12.82 -13.30 -2.25
C ALA A 133 -11.53 -12.53 -1.95
N ARG A 134 -10.74 -12.95 -0.96
CA ARG A 134 -9.44 -12.30 -0.65
C ARG A 134 -8.49 -12.33 -1.85
N ARG A 135 -8.44 -13.43 -2.60
CA ARG A 135 -7.62 -13.53 -3.80
C ARG A 135 -8.11 -12.62 -4.91
N VAL A 136 -9.42 -12.46 -5.09
CA VAL A 136 -9.97 -11.50 -6.06
C VAL A 136 -9.55 -10.07 -5.74
N PHE A 137 -9.53 -9.67 -4.46
CA PHE A 137 -9.06 -8.34 -4.07
C PHE A 137 -7.54 -8.17 -4.21
N LEU A 138 -6.77 -9.22 -3.97
CA LEU A 138 -5.32 -9.20 -4.18
C LEU A 138 -4.96 -9.18 -5.67
N ASP A 139 -5.74 -9.86 -6.51
CA ASP A 139 -5.56 -9.94 -7.96
C ASP A 139 -5.87 -8.60 -8.63
N THR A 140 -4.90 -7.69 -8.59
CA THR A 140 -5.00 -6.35 -9.17
C THR A 140 -4.20 -6.25 -10.46
N ASP A 141 -4.41 -7.20 -11.38
CA ASP A 141 -3.61 -7.39 -12.59
C ASP A 141 -3.60 -6.19 -13.57
N GLU A 142 -4.60 -5.30 -13.52
CA GLU A 142 -4.69 -4.19 -14.50
C GLU A 142 -4.05 -2.89 -14.01
N VAL A 143 -3.71 -2.77 -12.73
CA VAL A 143 -3.04 -1.58 -12.19
C VAL A 143 -1.89 -1.99 -11.29
N LYS A 144 -0.69 -1.87 -11.87
CA LYS A 144 0.61 -1.88 -11.21
C LYS A 144 0.50 -1.34 -9.79
N TYR A 145 0.82 -2.16 -8.79
CA TYR A 145 0.82 -1.80 -7.37
C TYR A 145 1.55 -0.48 -7.09
N LYS A 146 2.46 -0.04 -7.96
CA LYS A 146 3.06 1.30 -7.95
C LYS A 146 2.07 2.46 -7.89
N ILE A 147 0.91 2.35 -8.53
CA ILE A 147 -0.14 3.40 -8.51
C ILE A 147 -0.95 3.28 -7.21
N LEU A 148 -1.28 2.05 -6.81
CA LEU A 148 -2.05 1.75 -5.59
C LEU A 148 -1.29 2.07 -4.32
N ALA A 149 0.03 1.84 -4.32
CA ALA A 149 0.93 2.10 -3.20
C ALA A 149 1.10 3.59 -2.89
N ARG A 150 0.52 4.48 -3.69
CA ARG A 150 0.50 5.93 -3.42
C ARG A 150 -0.82 6.41 -2.85
N HIS A 151 -1.82 5.54 -2.81
CA HIS A 151 -3.15 5.87 -2.34
C HIS A 151 -3.34 5.36 -0.90
N GLN A 152 -3.49 6.29 0.03
CA GLN A 152 -3.56 5.99 1.48
C GLN A 152 -4.64 4.96 1.84
N PHE A 153 -5.81 5.03 1.21
CA PHE A 153 -6.93 4.12 1.51
C PHE A 153 -6.69 2.72 0.97
N VAL A 154 -6.06 2.61 -0.20
CA VAL A 154 -5.76 1.30 -0.79
C VAL A 154 -4.65 0.61 0.00
N LEU A 155 -3.63 1.36 0.44
CA LEU A 155 -2.57 0.84 1.29
C LEU A 155 -3.13 0.20 2.57
N HIS A 156 -4.14 0.80 3.21
CA HIS A 156 -4.76 0.20 4.39
C HIS A 156 -5.50 -1.11 4.06
N VAL A 157 -6.25 -1.16 2.96
CA VAL A 157 -6.90 -2.39 2.49
C VAL A 157 -5.88 -3.47 2.17
N CYS A 158 -4.82 -3.14 1.43
CA CYS A 158 -3.73 -4.07 1.10
C CYS A 158 -3.01 -4.56 2.36
N GLN A 159 -2.79 -3.68 3.34
CA GLN A 159 -2.19 -4.06 4.63
C GLN A 159 -3.03 -5.14 5.31
N THR A 160 -4.34 -4.89 5.46
CA THR A 160 -5.28 -5.82 6.09
C THR A 160 -5.35 -7.14 5.32
N LEU A 161 -5.39 -7.10 3.98
CA LEU A 161 -5.34 -8.30 3.14
C LEU A 161 -4.08 -9.13 3.38
N LEU A 162 -2.90 -8.49 3.42
CA LEU A 162 -1.63 -9.19 3.67
C LEU A 162 -1.55 -9.75 5.09
N GLU A 163 -2.08 -9.03 6.09
CA GLU A 163 -2.14 -9.51 7.49
C GLU A 163 -2.97 -10.80 7.62
N VAL A 164 -4.13 -10.88 6.95
CA VAL A 164 -4.99 -12.08 6.99
C VAL A 164 -4.55 -13.19 6.02
N SER A 165 -3.68 -12.87 5.05
CA SER A 165 -3.22 -13.81 4.02
C SER A 165 -2.34 -14.93 4.56
N GLY A 166 -1.77 -14.79 5.76
CA GLY A 166 -0.89 -15.82 6.36
C GLY A 166 -1.58 -17.19 6.49
N GLU A 167 -2.85 -17.20 6.93
CA GLU A 167 -3.62 -18.44 7.06
C GLU A 167 -3.95 -19.06 5.69
N THR A 168 -4.31 -18.22 4.71
CA THR A 168 -4.58 -18.64 3.33
C THR A 168 -3.35 -19.28 2.72
N VAL A 169 -2.19 -18.63 2.82
CA VAL A 169 -0.89 -19.17 2.33
C VAL A 169 -0.56 -20.51 2.99
N SER A 170 -0.84 -20.67 4.29
CA SER A 170 -0.63 -21.94 4.99
C SER A 170 -1.54 -23.06 4.52
N ARG A 171 -2.81 -22.75 4.21
CA ARG A 171 -3.75 -23.70 3.59
C ARG A 171 -3.28 -24.08 2.18
N GLU A 172 -2.90 -23.11 1.35
CA GLU A 172 -2.36 -23.35 0.01
C GLU A 172 -1.10 -24.22 0.04
N THR A 173 -0.19 -23.96 0.99
CA THR A 173 1.05 -24.76 1.17
C THR A 173 0.75 -26.22 1.52
N LYS A 174 -0.39 -26.49 2.17
CA LYS A 174 -0.87 -27.84 2.50
C LYS A 174 -1.69 -28.47 1.37
N GLY A 175 -1.84 -27.79 0.23
CA GLY A 175 -2.65 -28.25 -0.90
C GLY A 175 -4.15 -28.05 -0.72
N ILE A 176 -4.58 -27.28 0.29
CA ILE A 176 -5.98 -26.95 0.53
C ILE A 176 -6.29 -25.69 -0.26
N LEU A 177 -6.89 -25.84 -1.44
CA LEU A 177 -7.35 -24.74 -2.28
C LEU A 177 -8.87 -24.64 -2.18
N PRO A 178 -9.44 -23.42 -2.09
CA PRO A 178 -10.90 -23.26 -2.08
C PRO A 178 -11.49 -23.63 -3.45
N GLU A 179 -12.72 -24.13 -3.42
CA GLU A 179 -13.47 -24.43 -4.64
C GLU A 179 -13.73 -23.14 -5.41
N ILE A 180 -13.24 -23.07 -6.65
CA ILE A 180 -13.56 -21.94 -7.54
C ILE A 180 -14.99 -22.15 -8.02
N PRO A 181 -15.91 -21.17 -7.87
CA PRO A 181 -17.27 -21.31 -8.38
C PRO A 181 -17.26 -21.67 -9.86
N GLN A 182 -17.71 -22.88 -10.19
CA GLN A 182 -17.80 -23.33 -11.58
C GLN A 182 -18.95 -22.59 -12.26
N GLY A 183 -18.64 -21.49 -12.94
CA GLY A 183 -19.64 -20.68 -13.63
C GLY A 183 -19.11 -19.82 -14.77
N ASP A 184 -17.92 -19.24 -14.64
CA ASP A 184 -17.40 -18.31 -15.64
C ASP A 184 -16.10 -18.81 -16.28
N SER A 185 -16.20 -19.71 -17.26
CA SER A 185 -15.08 -20.11 -18.16
C SER A 185 -14.52 -18.95 -19.02
N LYS A 186 -14.86 -17.68 -18.71
CA LYS A 186 -14.43 -16.47 -19.41
C LYS A 186 -13.60 -15.51 -18.54
N LYS A 187 -13.59 -15.67 -17.20
CA LYS A 187 -12.67 -14.94 -16.32
C LYS A 187 -11.43 -15.82 -16.13
N GLY A 188 -10.25 -15.21 -16.23
CA GLY A 188 -8.96 -15.90 -16.24
C GLY A 188 -8.73 -16.79 -15.01
N HIS A 189 -7.64 -17.56 -15.07
CA HIS A 189 -7.19 -18.36 -13.93
C HIS A 189 -6.78 -17.44 -12.77
N LEU A 190 -7.57 -17.40 -11.69
CA LEU A 190 -7.23 -16.65 -10.47
C LEU A 190 -5.97 -17.26 -9.83
N PRO A 191 -4.85 -16.52 -9.76
CA PRO A 191 -3.62 -17.04 -9.18
C PRO A 191 -3.78 -17.40 -7.69
N THR A 192 -2.88 -18.21 -7.16
CA THR A 192 -2.82 -18.47 -5.71
C THR A 192 -2.38 -17.21 -4.96
N THR A 193 -2.79 -17.06 -3.70
CA THR A 193 -2.33 -15.99 -2.81
C THR A 193 -0.80 -15.97 -2.75
N THR A 194 -0.19 -17.15 -2.70
CA THR A 194 1.26 -17.32 -2.81
C THR A 194 1.84 -16.64 -4.05
N LYS A 195 1.25 -16.85 -5.23
CA LYS A 195 1.72 -16.23 -6.48
C LYS A 195 1.51 -14.72 -6.47
N LEU A 196 0.33 -14.25 -6.04
CA LEU A 196 0.00 -12.82 -5.95
C LEU A 196 0.97 -12.07 -5.04
N VAL A 197 1.31 -12.65 -3.88
CA VAL A 197 2.30 -12.06 -2.95
C VAL A 197 3.70 -12.01 -3.56
N LEU A 198 4.11 -13.04 -4.29
CA LEU A 198 5.41 -13.05 -4.97
C LEU A 198 5.49 -11.98 -6.07
N ASP A 199 4.43 -11.84 -6.86
CA ASP A 199 4.34 -10.83 -7.92
C ASP A 199 4.33 -9.41 -7.36
N LEU A 200 3.62 -9.20 -6.26
CA LEU A 200 3.67 -7.95 -5.49
C LEU A 200 5.11 -7.64 -5.04
N CYS A 201 5.83 -8.63 -4.52
CA CYS A 201 7.22 -8.43 -4.10
C CYS A 201 8.10 -8.03 -5.29
N ASP A 202 7.99 -8.74 -6.41
CA ASP A 202 8.78 -8.44 -7.61
C ASP A 202 8.53 -7.03 -8.15
N GLU A 203 7.29 -6.52 -8.02
CA GLU A 203 6.97 -5.15 -8.41
C GLU A 203 7.53 -4.10 -7.43
N LEU A 204 7.48 -4.37 -6.11
CA LEU A 204 7.90 -3.44 -5.07
C LEU A 204 9.42 -3.41 -4.85
N LEU A 205 10.14 -4.50 -5.12
CA LEU A 205 11.59 -4.63 -4.95
C LEU A 205 12.40 -3.39 -5.37
N PRO A 206 12.25 -2.84 -6.60
CA PRO A 206 13.05 -1.69 -7.05
C PRO A 206 12.74 -0.37 -6.33
N ILE A 207 11.62 -0.28 -5.59
CA ILE A 207 11.19 0.93 -4.89
C ILE A 207 11.12 0.74 -3.37
N LEU A 208 11.61 -0.37 -2.82
CA LEU A 208 11.57 -0.63 -1.38
C LEU A 208 12.23 0.45 -0.51
N PRO A 209 13.45 0.94 -0.81
CA PRO A 209 14.09 1.96 0.02
C PRO A 209 13.25 3.22 0.25
N PRO A 210 12.70 3.90 -0.79
CA PRO A 210 11.86 5.07 -0.55
C PRO A 210 10.54 4.75 0.18
N LEU A 211 9.99 3.54 0.04
CA LEU A 211 8.76 3.16 0.75
C LEU A 211 8.95 3.06 2.27
N LEU A 212 10.15 2.73 2.75
CA LEU A 212 10.45 2.70 4.19
C LEU A 212 10.33 4.08 4.85
N HIS A 213 10.56 5.15 4.09
CA HIS A 213 10.49 6.52 4.58
C HIS A 213 9.08 7.12 4.50
N ASP A 214 8.17 6.48 3.76
CA ASP A 214 6.80 6.95 3.59
C ASP A 214 5.91 6.53 4.78
N PRO A 215 5.17 7.45 5.42
CA PRO A 215 4.34 7.17 6.60
C PRO A 215 3.27 6.09 6.42
N PHE A 216 2.80 5.87 5.18
CA PHE A 216 1.76 4.89 4.89
C PHE A 216 2.36 3.58 4.35
N SER A 217 3.28 3.71 3.39
CA SER A 217 3.86 2.57 2.68
C SER A 217 4.84 1.77 3.55
N SER A 218 5.45 2.39 4.56
CA SER A 218 6.35 1.69 5.48
C SER A 218 5.64 0.52 6.17
N HIS A 219 4.33 0.65 6.45
CA HIS A 219 3.52 -0.42 7.03
C HIS A 219 3.35 -1.60 6.09
N ILE A 220 3.18 -1.37 4.78
CA ILE A 220 3.15 -2.45 3.79
C ILE A 220 4.46 -3.20 3.77
N VAL A 221 5.61 -2.51 3.78
CA VAL A 221 6.92 -3.17 3.81
C VAL A 221 7.05 -4.05 5.06
N CYS A 222 6.60 -3.56 6.23
CA CYS A 222 6.61 -4.32 7.48
C CYS A 222 5.75 -5.59 7.39
N VAL A 223 4.48 -5.44 7.00
CA VAL A 223 3.53 -6.56 6.92
C VAL A 223 3.96 -7.58 5.88
N LEU A 224 4.41 -7.13 4.70
CA LEU A 224 4.90 -7.99 3.64
C LEU A 224 6.13 -8.78 4.10
N THR A 225 7.09 -8.12 4.75
CA THR A 225 8.30 -8.78 5.25
C THR A 225 7.95 -9.82 6.32
N LEU A 226 7.04 -9.51 7.24
CA LEU A 226 6.56 -10.45 8.26
C LEU A 226 5.75 -11.61 7.65
N LEU A 227 4.98 -11.36 6.58
CA LEU A 227 4.29 -12.38 5.80
C LEU A 227 5.27 -13.30 5.05
N LEU A 228 6.44 -12.83 4.66
CA LEU A 228 7.43 -13.69 4.00
C LEU A 228 8.26 -14.46 5.02
N SER A 229 8.79 -13.76 6.03
CA SER A 229 9.59 -14.32 7.10
C SER A 229 9.10 -13.78 8.45
N PRO A 230 8.25 -14.53 9.17
CA PRO A 230 7.76 -14.11 10.47
C PRO A 230 8.92 -14.12 11.46
N THR A 231 8.91 -13.12 12.32
CA THR A 231 9.94 -12.89 13.32
C THR A 231 9.30 -12.76 14.71
N SER A 232 10.11 -12.79 15.78
CA SER A 232 9.58 -12.82 17.15
C SER A 232 9.04 -11.47 17.59
N ASN A 233 9.42 -10.38 16.91
CA ASN A 233 9.06 -9.02 17.27
C ASN A 233 7.81 -8.52 16.52
N THR A 234 6.64 -9.10 16.83
CA THR A 234 5.35 -8.64 16.28
C THR A 234 4.87 -7.32 16.89
N HIS A 235 5.49 -6.87 17.99
CA HIS A 235 5.07 -5.67 18.74
C HIS A 235 5.27 -4.37 17.94
N ILE A 236 6.11 -4.41 16.90
CA ILE A 236 6.44 -3.28 16.02
C ILE A 236 5.23 -2.78 15.22
N GLN A 237 4.32 -3.68 14.82
CA GLN A 237 3.08 -3.30 14.10
C GLN A 237 2.13 -2.43 14.96
N SER A 238 2.27 -2.44 16.29
CA SER A 238 1.38 -1.68 17.20
C SER A 238 1.83 -0.23 17.47
N GLN A 239 2.94 0.19 16.88
CA GLN A 239 3.47 1.56 17.02
C GLN A 239 2.73 2.55 16.11
N THR A 240 1.41 2.63 16.25
CA THR A 240 0.61 3.67 15.60
C THR A 240 0.56 4.93 16.46
N SER A 241 0.39 6.09 15.82
CA SER A 241 0.28 7.37 16.53
C SER A 241 -0.93 7.39 17.47
N LYS A 242 -0.90 8.23 18.52
CA LYS A 242 -2.05 8.41 19.44
C LYS A 242 -3.35 8.78 18.70
N HIS A 243 -3.23 9.54 17.61
CA HIS A 243 -4.35 9.90 16.76
C HIS A 243 -4.92 8.69 16.01
N SER A 244 -4.05 7.86 15.42
CA SER A 244 -4.46 6.60 14.77
C SER A 244 -5.09 5.63 15.76
N LYS A 245 -4.57 5.53 16.99
CA LYS A 245 -5.18 4.71 18.06
C LYS A 245 -6.57 5.20 18.46
N SER A 246 -6.77 6.52 18.55
CA SER A 246 -8.09 7.09 18.82
C SER A 246 -9.07 6.88 17.67
N TRP A 247 -8.61 7.01 16.42
CA TRP A 247 -9.41 6.75 15.23
C TRP A 247 -9.83 5.28 15.14
N LYS A 248 -8.88 4.34 15.25
CA LYS A 248 -9.16 2.89 15.28
C LYS A 248 -10.08 2.52 16.45
N GLY A 249 -9.88 3.15 17.62
CA GLY A 249 -10.76 2.95 18.78
C GLY A 249 -12.21 3.37 18.53
N LYS A 250 -12.47 4.36 17.65
CA LYS A 250 -13.82 4.74 17.23
C LYS A 250 -14.43 3.78 16.20
N GLN A 251 -13.60 3.11 15.41
CA GLN A 251 -14.05 2.13 14.40
C GLN A 251 -14.38 0.76 15.01
N GLY A 252 -13.97 0.49 16.24
CA GLY A 252 -14.18 -0.81 16.91
C GLY A 252 -13.16 -1.87 16.48
N GLU A 253 -13.29 -3.08 17.05
CA GLU A 253 -12.35 -4.17 16.77
C GLU A 253 -12.62 -4.81 15.40
N MET A 254 -11.63 -4.79 14.51
CA MET A 254 -11.68 -5.47 13.21
C MET A 254 -11.41 -6.97 13.41
N ARG A 255 -12.48 -7.76 13.58
CA ARG A 255 -12.42 -9.21 13.82
C ARG A 255 -13.36 -9.96 12.87
N SER A 256 -13.04 -11.22 12.57
CA SER A 256 -13.96 -12.07 11.80
C SER A 256 -15.31 -12.19 12.48
N LEU A 257 -16.40 -12.04 11.72
CA LEU A 257 -17.78 -12.31 12.17
C LEU A 257 -18.00 -13.79 12.43
N PHE A 258 -17.34 -14.62 11.64
CA PHE A 258 -17.41 -16.06 11.76
C PHE A 258 -16.33 -16.54 12.72
N LYS A 259 -16.71 -17.45 13.62
CA LYS A 259 -15.72 -18.16 14.45
C LYS A 259 -14.78 -18.92 13.53
N SER A 260 -13.62 -18.35 13.28
CA SER A 260 -12.50 -19.11 12.74
C SER A 260 -12.18 -20.19 13.77
N GLU A 261 -11.96 -21.42 13.33
CA GLU A 261 -11.23 -22.42 14.11
C GLU A 261 -9.82 -21.88 14.36
N LYS A 262 -9.72 -20.94 15.32
CA LYS A 262 -8.47 -20.30 15.70
C LYS A 262 -7.57 -21.37 16.28
N GLY A 263 -6.72 -21.93 15.43
CA GLY A 263 -5.47 -22.53 15.86
C GLY A 263 -4.59 -21.41 16.38
N GLU A 264 -4.77 -21.02 17.64
CA GLU A 264 -3.82 -20.17 18.35
C GLU A 264 -2.40 -20.73 18.15
N GLY A 265 -1.53 -19.96 17.50
CA GLY A 265 -0.09 -20.21 17.47
C GLY A 265 0.39 -21.52 16.84
N LYS A 266 -0.39 -22.17 15.95
CA LYS A 266 0.13 -23.31 15.19
C LYS A 266 0.98 -22.81 14.03
N ASP A 267 2.22 -23.29 13.96
CA ASP A 267 3.19 -23.08 12.87
C ASP A 267 2.48 -22.89 11.51
N VAL A 268 2.45 -21.65 11.06
CA VAL A 268 1.86 -21.26 9.78
C VAL A 268 2.84 -21.74 8.72
N ALA A 269 2.51 -22.87 8.07
CA ALA A 269 3.32 -23.41 6.99
C ALA A 269 3.51 -22.33 5.91
N ARG A 270 4.72 -22.21 5.37
CA ARG A 270 5.01 -21.26 4.29
C ARG A 270 5.73 -21.94 3.12
N PRO A 271 5.55 -21.41 1.89
CA PRO A 271 6.31 -21.83 0.74
C PRO A 271 7.81 -21.50 0.90
N VAL A 272 8.67 -22.39 0.42
CA VAL A 272 10.14 -22.18 0.45
C VAL A 272 10.55 -20.91 -0.31
N SER A 273 9.81 -20.55 -1.36
CA SER A 273 10.05 -19.32 -2.14
C SER A 273 9.94 -18.04 -1.31
N PHE A 274 9.19 -18.04 -0.21
CA PHE A 274 9.04 -16.84 0.63
C PHE A 274 10.34 -16.47 1.34
N GLU A 275 11.14 -17.46 1.76
CA GLU A 275 12.45 -17.19 2.37
C GLU A 275 13.43 -16.59 1.37
N GLU A 276 13.38 -17.03 0.11
CA GLU A 276 14.21 -16.48 -0.95
C GLU A 276 13.87 -15.02 -1.24
N VAL A 277 12.58 -14.69 -1.31
CA VAL A 277 12.12 -13.32 -1.52
C VAL A 277 12.39 -12.43 -0.31
N ALA A 278 12.23 -12.93 0.92
CA ALA A 278 12.60 -12.18 2.13
C ALA A 278 14.08 -11.75 2.11
N ARG A 279 14.99 -12.63 1.65
CA ARG A 279 16.40 -12.28 1.45
C ARG A 279 16.60 -11.23 0.36
N LYS A 280 15.85 -11.29 -0.73
CA LYS A 280 15.88 -10.27 -1.80
C LYS A 280 15.42 -8.91 -1.30
N ILE A 281 14.38 -8.84 -0.47
CA ILE A 281 13.90 -7.59 0.15
C ILE A 281 15.01 -6.95 1.00
N VAL A 282 15.65 -7.73 1.88
CA VAL A 282 16.78 -7.24 2.68
C VAL A 282 17.93 -6.76 1.78
N GLY A 283 18.26 -7.52 0.74
CA GLY A 283 19.28 -7.16 -0.24
C GLY A 283 18.98 -5.84 -0.97
N ALA A 284 17.74 -5.65 -1.43
CA ALA A 284 17.30 -4.45 -2.13
C ALA A 284 17.39 -3.19 -1.25
N VAL A 285 17.02 -3.30 0.03
CA VAL A 285 17.16 -2.19 0.99
C VAL A 285 18.64 -1.89 1.27
N ARG A 286 19.44 -2.93 1.48
CA ARG A 286 20.89 -2.81 1.73
C ARG A 286 21.64 -2.16 0.56
N GLU A 287 21.29 -2.50 -0.67
CA GLU A 287 21.93 -1.98 -1.88
C GLU A 287 21.40 -0.59 -2.28
N GLY A 288 20.15 -0.29 -1.92
CA GLY A 288 19.48 0.97 -2.25
C GLY A 288 19.65 2.08 -1.19
N MET A 289 20.32 1.82 -0.07
CA MET A 289 20.55 2.80 0.99
C MET A 289 22.02 2.90 1.36
N SER A 290 22.50 4.12 1.53
CA SER A 290 23.79 4.42 2.11
C SER A 290 23.81 4.19 3.63
N ASP A 291 25.00 4.03 4.20
CA ASP A 291 25.18 3.87 5.66
C ASP A 291 24.52 5.00 6.47
N ASN A 292 24.55 6.23 5.93
CA ASN A 292 23.90 7.39 6.56
C ASN A 292 22.39 7.26 6.58
N GLU A 293 21.79 6.78 5.48
CA GLU A 293 20.35 6.59 5.36
C GLU A 293 19.86 5.47 6.28
N VAL A 294 20.60 4.35 6.35
CA VAL A 294 20.28 3.25 7.29
C VAL A 294 20.29 3.75 8.73
N ARG A 295 21.28 4.55 9.13
CA ARG A 295 21.30 5.17 10.47
C ARG A 295 20.19 6.18 10.68
N ALA A 296 19.84 6.95 9.66
CA ALA A 296 18.71 7.88 9.73
C ALA A 296 17.38 7.13 9.94
N CYS A 297 17.22 5.94 9.35
CA CYS A 297 16.06 5.08 9.59
C CYS A 297 15.93 4.67 11.06
N ALA A 298 17.03 4.30 11.72
CA ALA A 298 17.01 3.93 13.14
C ALA A 298 16.49 5.07 14.05
N GLY A 299 16.70 6.33 13.67
CA GLY A 299 16.18 7.51 14.38
C GLY A 299 14.78 7.96 13.95
N SER A 300 14.20 7.38 12.90
CA SER A 300 12.91 7.78 12.32
C SER A 300 11.76 6.99 12.93
N LYS A 301 10.70 7.68 13.38
CA LYS A 301 9.47 7.02 13.87
C LYS A 301 8.73 6.20 12.79
N VAL A 302 8.97 6.53 11.52
CA VAL A 302 8.31 5.88 10.37
C VAL A 302 9.12 4.68 9.90
N ALA A 303 10.43 4.84 9.76
CA ALA A 303 11.30 3.85 9.13
C ALA A 303 11.95 2.86 10.10
N CYS A 304 12.12 3.24 11.37
CA CYS A 304 12.72 2.38 12.41
C CYS A 304 11.99 1.03 12.55
N PRO A 305 10.63 0.99 12.61
CA PRO A 305 9.87 -0.27 12.56
C PRO A 305 10.25 -1.21 11.42
N GLY A 306 10.35 -0.68 10.20
CA GLY A 306 10.69 -1.47 9.03
C GLY A 306 12.14 -1.94 9.06
N LEU A 307 13.07 -1.07 9.47
CA LEU A 307 14.47 -1.42 9.62
C LEU A 307 14.69 -2.52 10.66
N ASP A 308 14.03 -2.45 11.82
CA ASP A 308 14.12 -3.45 12.88
C ASP A 308 13.70 -4.85 12.39
N ILE A 309 12.57 -4.93 11.68
CA ILE A 309 12.09 -6.18 11.09
C ILE A 309 13.10 -6.71 10.06
N LEU A 310 13.63 -5.84 9.20
CA LEU A 310 14.61 -6.23 8.18
C LEU A 310 15.91 -6.75 8.80
N ILE A 311 16.40 -6.15 9.89
CA ILE A 311 17.57 -6.64 10.64
C ILE A 311 17.28 -7.99 11.28
N GLU A 312 16.07 -8.21 11.84
CA GLU A 312 15.71 -9.50 12.42
C GLU A 312 15.64 -10.60 11.35
N VAL A 313 15.08 -10.30 10.17
CA VAL A 313 15.09 -11.21 9.01
C VAL A 313 16.51 -11.46 8.54
N GLU A 314 17.36 -10.44 8.48
CA GLU A 314 18.79 -10.56 8.15
C GLU A 314 19.50 -11.50 9.12
N ALA A 315 19.23 -11.39 10.42
CA ALA A 315 19.82 -12.23 11.46
C ALA A 315 19.34 -13.68 11.35
N LYS A 316 18.03 -13.88 11.16
CA LYS A 316 17.42 -15.21 10.97
C LYS A 316 18.00 -15.97 9.79
N HIS A 317 18.35 -15.27 8.70
CA HIS A 317 18.99 -15.86 7.53
C HIS A 317 20.54 -15.89 7.59
N GLY A 318 21.15 -15.57 8.74
CA GLY A 318 22.60 -15.60 8.91
C GLY A 318 23.35 -14.58 8.05
N MET A 319 22.69 -13.48 7.68
CA MET A 319 23.26 -12.42 6.83
C MET A 319 23.86 -11.27 7.65
N SER A 320 23.49 -11.12 8.93
CA SER A 320 23.92 -9.97 9.76
C SER A 320 25.40 -9.98 10.12
N ASN A 321 26.02 -11.17 10.22
CA ASN A 321 27.45 -11.33 10.53
C ASN A 321 28.32 -11.23 9.27
N LYS A 322 28.05 -10.26 8.41
CA LYS A 322 28.80 -9.99 7.17
C LYS A 322 29.12 -8.51 7.11
N SER A 323 30.28 -8.17 6.56
CA SER A 323 30.60 -6.76 6.29
C SER A 323 29.62 -6.20 5.25
N GLY A 324 29.14 -4.97 5.48
CA GLY A 324 28.11 -4.33 4.65
C GLY A 324 26.71 -4.88 4.86
N SER A 325 26.44 -5.64 5.93
CA SER A 325 25.07 -5.97 6.34
C SER A 325 24.31 -4.72 6.80
N LEU A 326 22.97 -4.77 6.85
CA LEU A 326 22.16 -3.67 7.43
C LEU A 326 22.59 -3.40 8.88
N MET A 327 22.87 -4.46 9.63
CA MET A 327 23.42 -4.36 10.98
C MET A 327 24.80 -3.67 11.00
N ASP A 328 25.68 -3.98 10.04
CA ASP A 328 27.01 -3.34 9.91
C ASP A 328 26.89 -1.86 9.52
N HIS A 329 25.99 -1.51 8.60
CA HIS A 329 25.71 -0.11 8.22
C HIS A 329 25.18 0.70 9.41
N MET A 330 24.27 0.11 10.19
CA MET A 330 23.73 0.71 11.41
C MET A 330 24.84 0.92 12.46
N LEU A 331 25.73 -0.05 12.64
CA LEU A 331 26.82 -0.03 13.61
C LEU A 331 28.14 0.56 13.07
N VAL A 332 28.11 1.32 11.96
CA VAL A 332 29.29 2.04 11.43
C VAL A 332 30.47 1.10 11.15
N GLY A 333 30.21 -0.06 10.55
CA GLY A 333 31.25 -1.01 10.15
C GLY A 333 31.83 -1.87 11.28
N MET A 334 31.27 -1.83 12.49
CA MET A 334 31.78 -2.59 13.64
C MET A 334 31.79 -4.11 13.41
N VAL A 335 30.81 -4.65 12.67
CA VAL A 335 30.75 -6.09 12.37
C VAL A 335 31.91 -6.45 11.45
N GLY A 336 32.11 -5.70 10.36
CA GLY A 336 33.22 -5.89 9.44
C GLY A 336 34.59 -5.76 10.14
N GLN A 337 34.76 -4.74 10.98
CA GLN A 337 35.99 -4.53 11.75
C GLN A 337 36.31 -5.69 12.69
N THR A 338 35.30 -6.21 13.41
CA THR A 338 35.47 -7.34 14.33
C THR A 338 35.85 -8.62 13.60
N LEU A 339 35.22 -8.88 12.45
CA LEU A 339 35.54 -10.05 11.61
C LEU A 339 36.97 -9.96 11.05
N ASN A 340 37.37 -8.78 10.57
CA ASN A 340 38.74 -8.56 10.08
C ASN A 340 39.77 -8.74 11.20
N PHE A 341 39.49 -8.27 12.41
CA PHE A 341 40.37 -8.46 13.56
C PHE A 341 40.58 -9.95 13.88
N LEU A 342 39.50 -10.74 13.90
CA LEU A 342 39.56 -12.19 14.15
C LEU A 342 40.35 -12.96 13.08
N THR A 343 40.36 -12.48 11.83
CA THR A 343 41.16 -13.09 10.77
C THR A 343 42.65 -12.75 10.83
N ILE A 344 43.02 -11.62 11.45
CA ILE A 344 44.41 -11.13 11.51
C ILE A 344 45.18 -11.70 12.72
N THR A 345 44.49 -12.17 13.76
CA THR A 345 45.12 -12.86 14.89
C THR A 345 45.18 -14.38 14.64
N PRO A 346 46.31 -14.94 14.16
CA PRO A 346 46.49 -16.39 14.18
C PRO A 346 46.56 -16.87 15.64
N LYS A 347 45.94 -18.01 15.91
CA LYS A 347 46.02 -18.72 17.20
C LYS A 347 47.46 -19.10 17.56
#